data_AF-A0A6G0SIS4-F1
#
_entry.id   AF-A0A6G0SIS4-F1
#
_cell.length_a   1.000
_cell.length_b   1.000
_cell.length_c   1.000
_cell.angle_alpha   90.00
_cell.angle_beta   90.00
_cell.angle_gamma   90.00
#
_symmetry.space_group_name_H-M   'P 1'
#
loop_
_entity.id
_entity.type
_entity.pdbx_description
1 polymer ?
#
loop_
_entity_poly.entity_id
_entity_poly.type
_entity_poly.pdbx_seq_one_letter_code
_entity_poly.pdbx_strand_id
1 'polypeptide(L)'
;MASTNETLGQTKQRHKLELRNLQSEVKAFQKKAKKDRLSKKEVETQVAAMESALKERHEQELKAFEAETDEQDAADSSTAAAVEAVDEVEPAAPSKQAKAQEKAQRKREAKKKQERERRERIEEANKNTVSERQIEADLIMAQLARHGLKIKDIPSDGHCMYHAVADQMKQKKLPIADPVTGFQYLRKLTSDYMLAHADDFLPFMALDEEAASPQEAFATYCDRVANTADWGGQLELRALACALRTPIEVFSAEGDVLVMGGEFGNEDDENATKLQLTYHLHYYTLGEHFNSVTPIYY
;
A
#
# COMPACT_ATOMS: atom_id res chain seq x y z
N MET A 1 -10.75 19.48 -16.00
CA MET A 1 -9.69 19.94 -16.92
C MET A 1 -8.62 18.86 -16.91
N ALA A 2 -8.49 18.11 -18.01
CA ALA A 2 -7.59 16.97 -18.10
C ALA A 2 -6.14 17.47 -18.09
N SER A 3 -5.33 16.96 -17.16
CA SER A 3 -3.91 17.25 -17.06
C SER A 3 -3.19 16.55 -18.20
N THR A 4 -2.89 17.29 -19.26
CA THR A 4 -2.25 16.82 -20.51
C THR A 4 -0.74 16.55 -20.36
N ASN A 5 -0.32 15.85 -19.29
CA ASN A 5 1.08 15.49 -19.09
C ASN A 5 1.28 14.20 -18.25
N GLU A 6 0.29 13.30 -18.21
CA GLU A 6 0.44 11.99 -17.58
C GLU A 6 0.88 10.94 -18.61
N THR A 7 1.87 10.11 -18.25
CA THR A 7 2.24 8.94 -19.06
C THR A 7 1.21 7.81 -18.91
N LEU A 8 1.11 6.91 -19.89
CA LEU A 8 0.22 5.73 -19.82
C LEU A 8 0.40 4.91 -18.51
N GLY A 9 1.63 4.85 -17.99
CA GLY A 9 1.94 4.21 -16.71
C GLY A 9 1.31 4.94 -15.52
N GLN A 10 1.45 6.27 -15.47
CA GLN A 10 0.86 7.12 -14.44
C GLN A 10 -0.68 7.08 -14.50
N THR A 11 -1.28 7.10 -15.69
CA THR A 11 -2.73 6.98 -15.86
C THR A 11 -3.27 5.65 -15.34
N LYS A 12 -2.57 4.53 -15.60
CA LYS A 12 -2.96 3.21 -15.07
C LYS A 12 -2.82 3.13 -13.55
N GLN A 13 -1.83 3.80 -12.96
CA GLN A 13 -1.67 3.89 -11.51
C GLN A 13 -2.76 4.74 -10.87
N ARG A 14 -3.14 5.86 -11.51
CA ARG A 14 -4.30 6.67 -11.12
C ARG A 14 -5.61 5.87 -11.18
N HIS A 15 -5.84 5.09 -12.24
CA HIS A 15 -7.02 4.23 -12.36
C HIS A 15 -7.14 3.24 -11.19
N LYS A 16 -6.03 2.63 -10.76
CA LYS A 16 -6.01 1.74 -9.59
C LYS A 16 -6.38 2.48 -8.30
N LEU A 17 -5.90 3.70 -8.13
CA LEU A 17 -6.21 4.54 -6.97
C LEU A 17 -7.69 4.94 -6.96
N GLU A 18 -8.23 5.35 -8.11
CA GLU A 18 -9.63 5.72 -8.28
C GLU A 18 -10.58 4.55 -8.04
N LEU A 19 -10.21 3.33 -8.46
CA LEU A 19 -10.96 2.12 -8.14
C LEU A 19 -11.00 1.84 -6.63
N ARG A 20 -9.90 2.09 -5.92
CA ARG A 20 -9.82 1.93 -4.46
C ARG A 20 -10.66 3.00 -3.75
N ASN A 21 -10.59 4.24 -4.21
CA ASN A 21 -11.39 5.35 -3.69
C ASN A 21 -12.90 5.11 -3.94
N LEU A 22 -13.26 4.59 -5.12
CA LEU A 22 -14.64 4.21 -5.42
C LEU A 22 -15.14 3.12 -4.44
N GLN A 23 -14.30 2.14 -4.09
CA GLN A 23 -14.69 1.12 -3.10
C GLN A 23 -14.93 1.71 -1.70
N SER A 24 -14.16 2.72 -1.28
CA SER A 24 -14.44 3.44 -0.04
C SER A 24 -15.71 4.28 -0.12
N GLU A 25 -15.95 4.96 -1.24
CA GLU A 25 -17.16 5.76 -1.47
C GLU A 25 -18.41 4.88 -1.52
N VAL A 26 -18.36 3.72 -2.17
CA VAL A 26 -19.45 2.73 -2.20
C VAL A 26 -19.78 2.25 -0.79
N LYS A 27 -18.78 1.97 0.05
CA LYS A 27 -19.00 1.57 1.45
C LYS A 27 -19.61 2.71 2.27
N ALA A 28 -19.14 3.94 2.09
CA ALA A 28 -19.70 5.12 2.76
C ALA A 28 -21.16 5.36 2.32
N PHE A 29 -21.43 5.27 1.02
CA PHE A 29 -22.76 5.40 0.43
C PHE A 29 -23.72 4.31 0.93
N GLN A 30 -23.27 3.05 0.99
CA GLN A 30 -24.08 1.95 1.55
C GLN A 30 -24.40 2.15 3.04
N LYS A 31 -23.48 2.72 3.83
CA LYS A 31 -23.74 3.08 5.24
C LYS A 31 -24.78 4.22 5.34
N LYS A 32 -24.62 5.26 4.52
CA LYS A 32 -25.55 6.39 4.45
C LYS A 32 -26.96 5.95 4.00
N ALA A 33 -27.03 5.09 2.99
CA ALA A 33 -28.29 4.58 2.47
C ALA A 33 -29.07 3.71 3.48
N LYS A 34 -28.37 3.01 4.37
CA LYS A 34 -29.00 2.32 5.51
C LYS A 34 -29.59 3.30 6.53
N LYS A 35 -28.94 4.44 6.77
CA LYS A 35 -29.44 5.52 7.64
C LYS A 35 -30.68 6.19 7.02
N ASP A 36 -30.67 6.40 5.71
CA ASP A 36 -31.74 7.07 4.96
C ASP A 36 -32.89 6.13 4.54
N ARG A 37 -32.84 4.85 4.93
CA ARG A 37 -33.85 3.81 4.61
C ARG A 37 -34.16 3.66 3.11
N LEU A 38 -33.16 3.89 2.26
CA LEU A 38 -33.25 3.70 0.80
C LEU A 38 -33.50 2.22 0.47
N SER A 39 -34.24 1.94 -0.61
CA SER A 39 -34.52 0.55 -0.99
C SER A 39 -33.24 -0.12 -1.50
N LYS A 40 -33.12 -1.43 -1.23
CA LYS A 40 -31.96 -2.23 -1.69
C LYS A 40 -31.72 -2.10 -3.20
N LYS A 41 -32.79 -2.02 -4.00
CA LYS A 41 -32.71 -1.86 -5.46
C LYS A 41 -32.15 -0.50 -5.87
N GLU A 42 -32.51 0.58 -5.18
CA GLU A 42 -32.00 1.93 -5.46
C GLU A 42 -30.50 2.03 -5.13
N VAL A 43 -30.10 1.41 -4.01
CA VAL A 43 -28.68 1.35 -3.60
C VAL A 43 -27.85 0.57 -4.61
N GLU A 44 -28.32 -0.60 -5.04
CA GLU A 44 -27.64 -1.41 -6.07
C GLU A 44 -27.54 -0.68 -7.41
N THR A 45 -28.60 0.04 -7.80
CA THR A 45 -28.63 0.81 -9.06
C THR A 45 -27.62 1.97 -9.04
N GLN A 46 -27.54 2.71 -7.93
CA GLN A 46 -26.59 3.83 -7.82
C GLN A 46 -25.13 3.34 -7.73
N VAL A 47 -24.86 2.24 -7.04
CA VAL A 47 -23.52 1.63 -7.01
C VAL A 47 -23.10 1.18 -8.41
N ALA A 48 -23.98 0.50 -9.14
CA ALA A 48 -23.70 0.09 -10.51
C ALA A 48 -23.47 1.28 -11.45
N ALA A 49 -24.20 2.38 -11.26
CA ALA A 49 -24.00 3.62 -12.04
C ALA A 49 -22.63 4.26 -11.76
N MET A 50 -22.19 4.33 -10.50
CA MET A 50 -20.87 4.86 -10.14
C MET A 50 -19.73 4.00 -10.71
N GLU A 51 -19.87 2.67 -10.63
CA GLU A 51 -18.90 1.72 -11.20
C GLU A 51 -18.83 1.79 -12.74
N SER A 52 -19.98 1.87 -13.41
CA SER A 52 -20.04 1.99 -14.87
C SER A 52 -19.44 3.30 -15.36
N ALA A 53 -19.73 4.41 -14.70
CA ALA A 53 -19.22 5.73 -15.07
C ALA A 53 -17.69 5.83 -14.93
N LEU A 54 -17.13 5.23 -13.87
CA LEU A 54 -15.67 5.20 -13.68
C LEU A 54 -15.01 4.33 -14.75
N LYS A 55 -15.58 3.15 -15.02
CA LYS A 55 -15.07 2.23 -16.02
C LYS A 55 -15.09 2.83 -17.42
N GLU A 56 -16.17 3.50 -17.80
CA GLU A 56 -16.29 4.14 -19.11
C GLU A 56 -15.24 5.26 -19.28
N ARG A 57 -15.00 6.05 -18.22
CA ARG A 57 -13.94 7.05 -18.22
C ARG A 57 -12.55 6.44 -18.38
N HIS A 58 -12.25 5.37 -17.64
CA HIS A 58 -10.96 4.66 -17.75
C HIS A 58 -10.77 4.09 -19.15
N GLU A 59 -11.81 3.51 -19.75
CA GLU A 59 -11.76 3.00 -21.12
C GLU A 59 -11.56 4.12 -22.16
N GLN A 60 -12.20 5.28 -21.98
CA GLN A 60 -12.01 6.44 -22.86
C GLN A 60 -10.58 7.00 -22.76
N GLU A 61 -10.05 7.13 -21.54
CA GLU A 61 -8.67 7.59 -21.32
C GLU A 61 -7.65 6.63 -21.92
N LEU A 62 -7.84 5.31 -21.78
CA LEU A 62 -6.96 4.32 -22.42
C LEU A 62 -7.06 4.34 -23.95
N LYS A 63 -8.26 4.51 -24.51
CA LYS A 63 -8.45 4.64 -25.96
C LYS A 63 -7.82 5.91 -26.53
N ALA A 64 -7.80 7.01 -25.77
CA ALA A 64 -7.13 8.25 -26.19
C ALA A 64 -5.61 8.04 -26.32
N PHE A 65 -4.98 7.31 -25.40
CA PHE A 65 -3.57 6.93 -25.52
C PHE A 65 -3.31 5.97 -26.68
N GLU A 66 -4.21 5.03 -26.96
CA GLU A 66 -4.09 4.13 -28.12
C GLU A 66 -4.16 4.91 -29.45
N ALA A 67 -5.02 5.92 -29.55
CA ALA A 67 -5.13 6.80 -30.71
C ALA A 67 -3.92 7.74 -30.88
N GLU A 68 -3.34 8.25 -29.78
CA GLU A 68 -2.11 9.06 -29.81
C GLU A 68 -0.88 8.23 -30.23
N THR A 69 -0.80 6.94 -29.86
CA THR A 69 0.25 6.04 -30.35
C THR A 69 0.13 5.74 -31.84
N ASP A 70 -1.09 5.64 -32.38
CA ASP A 70 -1.31 5.42 -33.83
C ASP A 70 -0.96 6.67 -34.68
N GLU A 71 -1.09 7.90 -34.13
CA GLU A 71 -0.64 9.13 -34.83
C GLU A 71 0.89 9.31 -34.82
N GLN A 72 1.58 8.74 -33.83
CA GLN A 72 3.05 8.80 -33.73
C GLN A 72 3.75 7.69 -34.54
N ASP A 73 3.11 6.52 -34.71
CA ASP A 73 3.59 5.44 -35.59
C ASP A 73 3.30 5.69 -37.09
N ALA A 74 2.42 6.64 -37.43
CA ALA A 74 2.15 7.03 -38.83
C ALA A 74 3.23 7.97 -39.44
N ALA A 75 4.14 8.52 -38.63
CA ALA A 75 5.19 9.45 -39.07
C ALA A 75 6.55 8.77 -39.36
N ASP A 76 6.71 7.47 -39.05
CA ASP A 76 7.97 6.75 -39.28
C ASP A 76 7.73 5.36 -39.87
N SER A 77 7.31 5.33 -41.14
CA SER A 77 7.82 4.36 -42.14
C SER A 77 7.09 4.56 -43.47
N SER A 78 7.77 5.20 -44.42
CA SER A 78 7.48 5.08 -45.84
C SER A 78 8.57 4.25 -46.51
N THR A 79 8.19 3.55 -47.58
CA THR A 79 8.99 2.69 -48.48
C THR A 79 9.15 1.23 -48.00
N ALA A 80 8.91 0.17 -48.78
CA ALA A 80 8.63 -0.01 -50.21
C ALA A 80 7.89 -1.36 -50.38
N ALA A 81 6.82 -1.40 -51.17
CA ALA A 81 6.78 -1.91 -52.55
C ALA A 81 6.38 -3.40 -52.70
N ALA A 82 5.18 -3.54 -53.27
CA ALA A 82 4.66 -4.54 -54.20
C ALA A 82 5.55 -5.70 -54.67
N VAL A 83 4.94 -6.89 -54.72
CA VAL A 83 5.00 -7.80 -55.88
C VAL A 83 3.62 -8.43 -56.12
N GLU A 84 3.17 -8.38 -57.37
CA GLU A 84 1.92 -8.93 -57.92
C GLU A 84 2.04 -10.42 -58.30
N ALA A 85 0.88 -11.10 -58.28
CA ALA A 85 0.34 -12.17 -59.16
C ALA A 85 1.21 -13.44 -59.44
N VAL A 86 0.71 -14.62 -59.81
CA VAL A 86 -0.55 -15.15 -60.35
C VAL A 86 -0.55 -16.66 -60.00
N ASP A 87 -1.74 -17.26 -59.99
CA ASP A 87 -2.06 -18.54 -60.66
C ASP A 87 -2.59 -19.72 -59.82
N GLU A 88 -3.59 -20.31 -60.46
CA GLU A 88 -4.67 -21.17 -60.04
C GLU A 88 -4.26 -22.65 -60.16
N VAL A 89 -4.35 -23.45 -59.09
CA VAL A 89 -4.54 -24.91 -59.20
C VAL A 89 -5.29 -25.45 -57.97
N GLU A 90 -6.57 -25.78 -58.15
CA GLU A 90 -7.25 -26.83 -57.37
C GLU A 90 -6.68 -28.18 -57.81
N PRO A 91 -6.50 -29.17 -56.90
CA PRO A 91 -7.66 -29.99 -56.58
C PRO A 91 -7.69 -30.55 -55.14
N ALA A 92 -8.83 -31.18 -54.85
CA ALA A 92 -9.12 -32.10 -53.75
C ALA A 92 -9.57 -31.45 -52.43
N ALA A 93 -10.89 -31.40 -52.27
CA ALA A 93 -11.60 -31.01 -51.05
C ALA A 93 -11.22 -31.91 -49.85
N PRO A 94 -10.65 -31.36 -48.76
CA PRO A 94 -10.73 -32.01 -47.46
C PRO A 94 -12.12 -31.73 -46.86
N SER A 95 -12.67 -32.72 -46.16
CA SER A 95 -14.00 -32.64 -45.55
C SER A 95 -14.16 -31.37 -44.71
N LYS A 96 -15.37 -30.77 -44.70
CA LYS A 96 -15.68 -29.54 -43.94
C LYS A 96 -15.29 -29.61 -42.45
N GLN A 97 -15.13 -30.82 -41.91
CA GLN A 97 -14.68 -31.08 -40.53
C GLN A 97 -13.17 -30.84 -40.32
N ALA A 98 -12.32 -31.20 -41.28
CA ALA A 98 -10.87 -30.99 -41.19
C ALA A 98 -10.50 -29.49 -41.23
N LYS A 99 -11.16 -28.71 -42.12
CA LYS A 99 -10.98 -27.24 -42.19
C LYS A 99 -11.46 -26.52 -40.92
N ALA A 100 -12.49 -27.03 -40.25
CA ALA A 100 -13.00 -26.47 -39.00
C ALA A 100 -12.06 -26.75 -37.81
N GLN A 101 -11.47 -27.95 -37.75
CA GLN A 101 -10.48 -28.32 -36.73
C GLN A 101 -9.19 -27.50 -36.87
N GLU A 102 -8.68 -27.32 -38.09
CA GLU A 102 -7.49 -26.51 -38.35
C GLU A 102 -7.70 -25.04 -37.96
N LYS A 103 -8.88 -24.47 -38.28
CA LYS A 103 -9.24 -23.09 -37.88
C LYS A 103 -9.36 -22.92 -36.37
N ALA A 104 -9.89 -23.92 -35.66
CA ALA A 104 -9.97 -23.92 -34.20
C ALA A 104 -8.59 -24.05 -33.53
N GLN A 105 -7.69 -24.84 -34.12
CA GLN A 105 -6.31 -25.00 -33.66
C GLN A 105 -5.50 -23.71 -33.86
N ARG A 106 -5.57 -23.08 -35.05
CA ARG A 106 -4.96 -21.77 -35.32
C ARG A 106 -5.46 -20.69 -34.35
N LYS A 107 -6.75 -20.69 -33.98
CA LYS A 107 -7.31 -19.73 -33.02
C LYS A 107 -6.80 -19.95 -31.59
N ARG A 108 -6.60 -21.21 -31.16
CA ARG A 108 -5.99 -21.55 -29.86
C ARG A 108 -4.51 -21.17 -29.81
N GLU A 109 -3.77 -21.44 -30.88
CA GLU A 109 -2.36 -21.09 -31.00
C GLU A 109 -2.15 -19.58 -31.02
N ALA A 110 -2.99 -18.83 -31.76
CA ALA A 110 -3.00 -17.37 -31.75
C ALA A 110 -3.29 -16.81 -30.35
N LYS A 111 -4.29 -17.36 -29.63
CA LYS A 111 -4.59 -16.94 -28.24
C LYS A 111 -3.42 -17.21 -27.29
N LYS A 112 -2.78 -18.38 -27.40
CA LYS A 112 -1.63 -18.76 -26.56
C LYS A 112 -0.40 -17.89 -26.86
N LYS A 113 -0.18 -17.53 -28.13
CA LYS A 113 0.87 -16.60 -28.55
C LYS A 113 0.60 -15.19 -27.99
N GLN A 114 -0.63 -14.70 -28.10
CA GLN A 114 -1.01 -13.38 -27.57
C GLN A 114 -0.92 -13.31 -26.04
N GLU A 115 -1.23 -14.40 -25.34
CA GLU A 115 -1.09 -14.48 -23.87
C GLU A 115 0.37 -14.53 -23.44
N ARG A 116 1.23 -15.21 -24.20
CA ARG A 116 2.68 -15.21 -23.99
C ARG A 116 3.28 -13.83 -24.25
N GLU A 117 2.96 -13.19 -25.38
CA GLU A 117 3.40 -11.83 -25.71
C GLU A 117 2.90 -10.81 -24.68
N ARG A 118 1.68 -10.95 -24.17
CA ARG A 118 1.16 -10.13 -23.08
C ARG A 118 1.95 -10.35 -21.79
N ARG A 119 2.30 -11.59 -21.45
CA ARG A 119 3.10 -11.91 -20.26
C ARG A 119 4.51 -11.36 -20.39
N GLU A 120 5.15 -11.55 -21.54
CA GLU A 120 6.49 -11.02 -21.85
C GLU A 120 6.48 -9.48 -21.80
N ARG A 121 5.45 -8.80 -22.35
CA ARG A 121 5.33 -7.34 -22.26
C ARG A 121 5.16 -6.84 -20.81
N ILE A 122 4.40 -7.56 -19.99
CA ILE A 122 4.24 -7.24 -18.55
C ILE A 122 5.57 -7.46 -17.81
N GLU A 123 6.27 -8.55 -18.12
CA GLU A 123 7.55 -8.88 -17.51
C GLU A 123 8.64 -7.88 -17.90
N GLU A 124 8.69 -7.46 -19.17
CA GLU A 124 9.60 -6.43 -19.68
C GLU A 124 9.31 -5.05 -19.06
N ALA A 125 8.03 -4.69 -18.93
CA ALA A 125 7.63 -3.44 -18.26
C ALA A 125 7.99 -3.47 -16.76
N ASN A 126 7.85 -4.62 -16.09
CA ASN A 126 8.21 -4.77 -14.68
C ASN A 126 9.73 -4.74 -14.45
N LYS A 127 10.55 -5.24 -15.40
CA LYS A 127 12.03 -5.17 -15.30
C LYS A 127 12.54 -3.73 -15.21
N ASN A 128 11.87 -2.79 -15.87
CA ASN A 128 12.26 -1.38 -15.88
C ASN A 128 11.55 -0.52 -14.82
N THR A 129 10.67 -1.11 -14.00
CA THR A 129 10.00 -0.40 -12.91
C THR A 129 10.79 -0.65 -11.63
N VAL A 130 11.54 0.34 -11.16
CA VAL A 130 12.21 0.25 -9.87
C VAL A 130 11.13 0.21 -8.78
N SER A 131 11.11 -0.86 -7.99
CA SER A 131 10.12 -1.02 -6.94
C SER A 131 10.41 -0.04 -5.80
N GLU A 132 9.50 0.90 -5.54
CA GLU A 132 9.57 1.83 -4.41
C GLU A 132 9.83 1.10 -3.08
N ARG A 133 9.18 -0.06 -2.90
CA ARG A 133 9.43 -0.98 -1.78
C ARG A 133 10.90 -1.39 -1.66
N GLN A 134 11.53 -1.76 -2.77
CA GLN A 134 12.91 -2.22 -2.77
C GLN A 134 13.86 -1.06 -2.47
N ILE A 135 13.62 0.11 -3.08
CA ILE A 135 14.39 1.33 -2.79
C ILE A 135 14.30 1.66 -1.29
N GLU A 136 13.09 1.71 -0.75
CA GLU A 136 12.84 1.99 0.66
C GLU A 136 13.56 1.00 1.59
N ALA A 137 13.39 -0.30 1.34
CA ALA A 137 14.04 -1.34 2.11
C ALA A 137 15.58 -1.24 2.03
N ASP A 138 16.13 -0.98 0.84
CA ASP A 138 17.58 -0.85 0.64
C ASP A 138 18.16 0.36 1.38
N LEU A 139 17.45 1.50 1.37
CA LEU A 139 17.84 2.71 2.11
C LEU A 139 17.86 2.46 3.62
N ILE A 140 16.80 1.84 4.15
CA ILE A 140 16.71 1.51 5.58
C ILE A 140 17.79 0.50 5.97
N MET A 141 18.00 -0.55 5.17
CA MET A 141 19.06 -1.54 5.42
C MET A 141 20.45 -0.90 5.41
N ALA A 142 20.72 0.03 4.49
CA ALA A 142 21.98 0.76 4.44
C ALA A 142 22.22 1.63 5.67
N GLN A 143 21.16 2.23 6.24
CA GLN A 143 21.24 2.94 7.52
C GLN A 143 21.53 1.97 8.68
N LEU A 144 20.72 0.91 8.82
CA LEU A 144 20.85 -0.06 9.91
C LEU A 144 22.23 -0.76 9.92
N ALA A 145 22.80 -1.04 8.75
CA ALA A 145 24.11 -1.68 8.64
C ALA A 145 25.21 -0.86 9.32
N ARG A 146 25.12 0.47 9.32
CA ARG A 146 26.08 1.36 10.02
C ARG A 146 26.02 1.21 11.54
N HIS A 147 24.90 0.74 12.06
CA HIS A 147 24.67 0.46 13.47
C HIS A 147 24.83 -1.02 13.82
N GLY A 148 25.25 -1.88 12.87
CA GLY A 148 25.33 -3.33 13.07
C GLY A 148 23.95 -3.99 13.29
N LEU A 149 22.90 -3.40 12.72
CA LEU A 149 21.52 -3.85 12.86
C LEU A 149 20.97 -4.36 11.52
N LYS A 150 19.93 -5.20 11.59
CA LYS A 150 19.13 -5.62 10.45
C LYS A 150 17.64 -5.60 10.78
N ILE A 151 16.81 -5.50 9.75
CA ILE A 151 15.35 -5.59 9.88
C ILE A 151 14.97 -6.98 10.39
N LYS A 152 14.02 -7.01 11.32
CA LYS A 152 13.31 -8.21 11.74
C LYS A 152 11.83 -8.03 11.44
N ASP A 153 11.33 -8.86 10.52
CA ASP A 153 9.94 -8.78 10.07
C ASP A 153 8.95 -9.02 11.22
N ILE A 154 7.94 -8.17 11.26
CA ILE A 154 6.78 -8.21 12.15
C ILE A 154 5.54 -8.47 11.29
N PRO A 155 4.55 -9.25 11.77
CA PRO A 155 3.31 -9.49 11.04
C PRO A 155 2.64 -8.19 10.57
N SER A 156 2.18 -8.20 9.32
CA SER A 156 1.52 -7.05 8.68
C SER A 156 0.03 -6.96 9.07
N ASP A 157 -0.22 -6.73 10.36
CA ASP A 157 -1.54 -6.49 10.91
C ASP A 157 -1.66 -5.07 11.48
N GLY A 158 -2.85 -4.70 11.97
CA GLY A 158 -3.07 -3.39 12.59
C GLY A 158 -2.37 -3.20 13.93
N HIS A 159 -1.59 -4.17 14.41
CA HIS A 159 -0.84 -4.11 15.66
C HIS A 159 0.68 -4.05 15.44
N CYS A 160 1.16 -3.94 14.20
CA CYS A 160 2.57 -4.02 13.83
C CYS A 160 3.49 -3.15 14.70
N MET A 161 3.14 -1.89 14.95
CA MET A 161 3.92 -0.98 15.82
C MET A 161 4.10 -1.55 17.23
N TYR A 162 3.01 -2.01 17.86
CA TYR A 162 3.04 -2.59 19.20
C TYR A 162 3.76 -3.94 19.24
N HIS A 163 3.63 -4.75 18.19
CA HIS A 163 4.39 -5.99 18.06
C HIS A 163 5.89 -5.73 17.93
N ALA A 164 6.29 -4.71 17.17
CA ALA A 164 7.68 -4.31 17.02
C ALA A 164 8.28 -3.82 18.35
N VAL A 165 7.55 -2.99 19.10
CA VAL A 165 7.95 -2.54 20.44
C VAL A 165 8.04 -3.71 21.43
N ALA A 166 7.03 -4.58 21.49
CA ALA A 166 7.05 -5.76 22.37
C ALA A 166 8.25 -6.68 22.06
N ASP A 167 8.56 -6.85 20.77
CA ASP A 167 9.72 -7.62 20.35
C ASP A 167 11.04 -6.96 20.77
N GLN A 168 11.19 -5.64 20.62
CA GLN A 168 12.36 -4.90 21.12
C GLN A 168 12.53 -5.06 22.64
N MET A 169 11.45 -4.90 23.41
CA MET A 169 11.47 -5.09 24.86
C MET A 169 11.93 -6.49 25.24
N LYS A 170 11.43 -7.53 24.53
CA LYS A 170 11.87 -8.91 24.72
C LYS A 170 13.36 -9.10 24.41
N GLN A 171 13.85 -8.56 23.29
CA GLN A 171 15.25 -8.64 22.91
C GLN A 171 16.17 -7.99 23.96
N LYS A 172 15.74 -6.86 24.54
CA LYS A 172 16.47 -6.11 25.58
C LYS A 172 16.22 -6.63 27.01
N LYS A 173 15.44 -7.70 27.18
CA LYS A 173 15.05 -8.28 28.48
C LYS A 173 14.37 -7.27 29.42
N LEU A 174 13.62 -6.33 28.84
CA LEU A 174 12.82 -5.39 29.61
C LEU A 174 11.55 -6.07 30.15
N PRO A 175 10.99 -5.59 31.27
CA PRO A 175 9.78 -6.16 31.85
C PRO A 175 8.60 -6.04 30.88
N ILE A 176 7.98 -7.17 30.53
CA ILE A 176 6.71 -7.22 29.82
C ILE A 176 5.83 -8.26 30.51
N ALA A 177 4.55 -7.93 30.71
CA ALA A 177 3.63 -8.77 31.48
C ALA A 177 3.54 -10.20 30.93
N ASP A 178 3.48 -10.34 29.60
CA ASP A 178 3.48 -11.61 28.88
C ASP A 178 3.96 -11.37 27.42
N PRO A 179 4.87 -12.20 26.85
CA PRO A 179 5.36 -12.02 25.48
C PRO A 179 4.31 -12.25 24.37
N VAL A 180 3.26 -13.01 24.64
CA VAL A 180 2.19 -13.35 23.68
C VAL A 180 1.11 -12.28 23.66
N THR A 181 0.74 -11.73 24.83
CA THR A 181 -0.24 -10.63 24.95
C THR A 181 0.43 -9.26 25.14
N GLY A 182 1.75 -9.18 24.94
CA GLY A 182 2.55 -7.98 25.18
C GLY A 182 2.06 -6.76 24.41
N PHE A 183 1.58 -6.94 23.17
CA PHE A 183 1.04 -5.83 22.38
C PHE A 183 -0.27 -5.26 22.97
N GLN A 184 -1.12 -6.10 23.60
CA GLN A 184 -2.36 -5.65 24.25
C GLN A 184 -2.04 -4.83 25.50
N TYR A 185 -1.05 -5.29 26.27
CA TYR A 185 -0.53 -4.52 27.40
C TYR A 185 0.00 -3.16 26.95
N LEU A 186 0.81 -3.11 25.88
CA LEU A 186 1.36 -1.87 25.37
C LEU A 186 0.28 -0.91 24.84
N ARG A 187 -0.76 -1.43 24.16
CA ARG A 187 -1.92 -0.63 23.74
C ARG A 187 -2.61 0.04 24.92
N LYS A 188 -2.90 -0.74 25.95
CA LYS A 188 -3.51 -0.21 27.17
C LYS A 188 -2.60 0.80 27.86
N LEU A 189 -1.31 0.50 28.01
CA LEU A 189 -0.32 1.40 28.60
C LEU A 189 -0.25 2.74 27.85
N THR A 190 -0.31 2.70 26.52
CA THR A 190 -0.32 3.89 25.66
C THR A 190 -1.54 4.75 25.96
N SER A 191 -2.72 4.14 25.91
CA SER A 191 -4.00 4.81 26.18
C SER A 191 -4.05 5.41 27.59
N ASP A 192 -3.68 4.63 28.60
CA ASP A 192 -3.64 5.06 30.00
C ASP A 192 -2.69 6.26 30.17
N TYR A 193 -1.52 6.24 29.51
CA TYR A 193 -0.58 7.36 29.55
C TYR A 193 -1.13 8.62 28.87
N MET A 194 -1.70 8.48 27.67
CA MET A 194 -2.30 9.58 26.93
C MET A 194 -3.43 10.24 27.71
N LEU A 195 -4.32 9.44 28.33
CA LEU A 195 -5.40 9.94 29.19
C LEU A 195 -4.88 10.70 30.41
N ALA A 196 -3.81 10.22 31.05
CA ALA A 196 -3.22 10.87 32.21
C ALA A 196 -2.49 12.19 31.88
N HIS A 197 -2.13 12.42 30.61
CA HIS A 197 -1.36 13.57 30.15
C HIS A 197 -2.03 14.23 28.94
N ALA A 198 -3.36 14.37 28.97
CA ALA A 198 -4.15 14.77 27.79
C ALA A 198 -3.67 16.08 27.14
N ASP A 199 -3.22 17.06 27.94
CA ASP A 199 -2.75 18.36 27.44
C ASP A 199 -1.52 18.26 26.53
N ASP A 200 -0.72 17.20 26.65
CA ASP A 200 0.47 16.98 25.82
C ASP A 200 0.12 16.41 24.42
N PHE A 201 -1.07 15.82 24.27
CA PHE A 201 -1.48 15.10 23.06
C PHE A 201 -2.63 15.78 22.31
N LEU A 202 -3.58 16.35 23.04
CA LEU A 202 -4.78 17.02 22.50
C LEU A 202 -4.46 18.03 21.37
N PRO A 203 -3.43 18.90 21.47
CA PRO A 203 -3.13 19.88 20.43
C PRO A 203 -2.71 19.28 19.08
N PHE A 204 -2.27 18.01 19.07
CA PHE A 204 -1.76 17.32 17.89
C PHE A 204 -2.75 16.29 17.32
N MET A 205 -3.91 16.14 17.97
CA MET A 205 -4.94 15.23 17.51
C MET A 205 -5.80 15.88 16.43
N ALA A 206 -6.06 15.14 15.35
CA ALA A 206 -7.14 15.50 14.43
C ALA A 206 -8.48 15.25 15.13
N LEU A 207 -9.08 16.31 15.67
CA LEU A 207 -10.36 16.22 16.35
C LEU A 207 -11.47 15.99 15.33
N ASP A 208 -12.38 15.07 15.67
CA ASP A 208 -13.62 14.89 14.93
C ASP A 208 -14.52 16.11 15.17
N GLU A 209 -14.89 16.81 14.09
CA GLU A 209 -15.77 17.99 14.16
C GLU A 209 -17.16 17.64 14.72
N GLU A 210 -17.53 16.36 14.71
CA GLU A 210 -18.83 15.85 15.15
C GLU A 210 -18.86 15.52 16.65
N ALA A 211 -17.71 15.52 17.33
CA ALA A 211 -17.62 15.25 18.76
C ALA A 211 -18.17 16.42 19.59
N ALA A 212 -18.89 16.13 20.67
CA ALA A 212 -19.49 17.17 21.50
C ALA A 212 -18.45 18.01 22.27
N SER A 213 -17.24 17.48 22.47
CA SER A 213 -16.09 18.22 22.99
C SER A 213 -14.75 17.58 22.56
N PRO A 214 -13.65 18.35 22.52
CA PRO A 214 -12.30 17.81 22.31
C PRO A 214 -11.93 16.70 23.29
N GLN A 215 -12.38 16.81 24.55
CA GLN A 215 -12.10 15.84 25.60
C GLN A 215 -12.82 14.51 25.35
N GLU A 216 -14.06 14.55 24.86
CA GLU A 216 -14.81 13.34 24.49
C GLU A 216 -14.21 12.67 23.25
N ALA A 217 -13.81 13.46 22.24
CA ALA A 217 -13.08 12.97 21.07
C ALA A 217 -11.78 12.26 21.49
N PHE A 218 -11.04 12.88 22.41
CA PHE A 218 -9.79 12.35 22.94
C PHE A 218 -9.99 11.05 23.73
N ALA A 219 -10.99 11.00 24.61
CA ALA A 219 -11.31 9.79 25.35
C ALA A 219 -11.71 8.65 24.40
N THR A 220 -12.48 8.95 23.35
CA THR A 220 -12.86 8.00 22.30
C THR A 220 -11.63 7.51 21.52
N TYR A 221 -10.72 8.42 21.17
CA TYR A 221 -9.46 8.07 20.54
C TYR A 221 -8.64 7.10 21.39
N CYS A 222 -8.44 7.42 22.67
CA CYS A 222 -7.69 6.59 23.60
C CYS A 222 -8.35 5.21 23.80
N ASP A 223 -9.69 5.14 23.82
CA ASP A 223 -10.40 3.86 23.85
C ASP A 223 -10.10 3.00 22.61
N ARG A 224 -10.09 3.58 21.41
CA ARG A 224 -9.71 2.86 20.19
C ARG A 224 -8.26 2.37 20.25
N VAL A 225 -7.32 3.24 20.66
CA VAL A 225 -5.91 2.89 20.84
C VAL A 225 -5.76 1.65 21.73
N ALA A 226 -6.49 1.58 22.84
CA ALA A 226 -6.45 0.46 23.77
C ALA A 226 -7.08 -0.82 23.21
N ASN A 227 -8.23 -0.70 22.53
CA ASN A 227 -9.16 -1.81 22.34
C ASN A 227 -9.32 -2.29 20.88
N THR A 228 -8.72 -1.62 19.89
CA THR A 228 -8.84 -1.98 18.48
C THR A 228 -7.49 -2.30 17.82
N ALA A 229 -7.53 -2.60 16.52
CA ALA A 229 -6.37 -2.73 15.66
C ALA A 229 -6.09 -1.45 14.85
N ASP A 230 -6.50 -0.28 15.38
CA ASP A 230 -6.15 1.02 14.78
C ASP A 230 -4.62 1.14 14.76
N TRP A 231 -4.10 1.62 13.63
CA TRP A 231 -2.67 1.76 13.41
C TRP A 231 -2.13 2.82 14.35
N GLY A 232 -1.03 2.50 15.03
CA GLY A 232 -0.32 3.48 15.85
C GLY A 232 0.64 4.29 14.99
N GLY A 233 0.90 5.52 15.42
CA GLY A 233 1.83 6.42 14.76
C GLY A 233 2.64 7.22 15.76
N GLN A 234 2.94 8.47 15.40
CA GLN A 234 3.85 9.32 16.15
C GLN A 234 3.39 9.60 17.60
N LEU A 235 2.09 9.84 17.80
CA LEU A 235 1.52 10.14 19.12
C LEU A 235 1.64 8.93 20.06
N GLU A 236 1.34 7.74 19.55
CA GLU A 236 1.41 6.50 20.33
C GLU A 236 2.86 6.15 20.66
N LEU A 237 3.79 6.33 19.72
CA LEU A 237 5.22 6.14 19.98
C LEU A 237 5.73 7.11 21.04
N ARG A 238 5.31 8.38 20.99
CA ARG A 238 5.65 9.36 22.03
C ARG A 238 5.10 8.93 23.40
N ALA A 239 3.84 8.54 23.47
CA ALA A 239 3.21 8.06 24.70
C ALA A 239 3.91 6.81 25.26
N LEU A 240 4.26 5.84 24.39
CA LEU A 240 4.99 4.65 24.78
C LEU A 240 6.38 4.97 25.31
N ALA A 241 7.14 5.83 24.64
CA ALA A 241 8.48 6.22 25.08
C ALA A 241 8.43 6.83 26.49
N CYS A 242 7.44 7.70 26.75
CA CYS A 242 7.22 8.28 28.07
C CYS A 242 6.76 7.26 29.13
N ALA A 243 5.77 6.42 28.80
CA ALA A 243 5.23 5.43 29.72
C ALA A 243 6.27 4.37 30.13
N LEU A 244 7.10 3.95 29.18
CA LEU A 244 8.19 3.00 29.40
C LEU A 244 9.47 3.67 29.94
N ARG A 245 9.53 5.01 29.95
CA ARG A 245 10.73 5.81 30.23
C ARG A 245 11.96 5.28 29.48
N THR A 246 11.77 4.96 28.20
CA THR A 246 12.79 4.35 27.34
C THR A 246 12.73 5.03 25.97
N PRO A 247 13.86 5.52 25.44
CA PRO A 247 13.87 6.11 24.10
C PRO A 247 13.46 5.12 23.02
N ILE A 248 12.72 5.59 22.02
CA ILE A 248 12.37 4.82 20.82
C ILE A 248 12.97 5.51 19.60
N GLU A 249 13.86 4.83 18.90
CA GLU A 249 14.43 5.25 17.63
C GLU A 249 13.66 4.61 16.47
N VAL A 250 13.29 5.41 15.47
CA VAL A 250 12.61 4.95 14.27
C VAL A 250 13.45 5.32 13.04
N PHE A 251 13.90 4.29 12.32
CA PHE A 251 14.61 4.44 11.06
C PHE A 251 13.60 4.40 9.90
N SER A 252 13.70 5.37 8.99
CA SER A 252 12.90 5.45 7.75
C SER A 252 13.82 5.58 6.54
N ALA A 253 13.31 5.33 5.34
CA ALA A 253 14.12 5.41 4.12
C ALA A 253 14.66 6.83 3.86
N GLU A 254 13.88 7.85 4.22
CA GLU A 254 14.24 9.25 4.08
C GLU A 254 14.30 9.91 5.46
N GLY A 255 15.23 10.85 5.61
CA GLY A 255 15.39 11.67 6.82
C GLY A 255 16.36 11.08 7.86
N ASP A 256 16.52 11.85 8.93
CA ASP A 256 17.29 11.45 10.11
C ASP A 256 16.48 10.49 10.99
N VAL A 257 17.17 9.74 11.86
CA VAL A 257 16.54 8.83 12.80
C VAL A 257 15.64 9.63 13.75
N LEU A 258 14.35 9.30 13.74
CA LEU A 258 13.38 9.93 14.63
C LEU A 258 13.52 9.34 16.04
N VAL A 259 13.73 10.21 17.03
CA VAL A 259 13.91 9.79 18.44
C VAL A 259 12.73 10.29 19.27
N MET A 260 11.96 9.36 19.84
CA MET A 260 10.93 9.64 20.84
C MET A 260 11.47 9.40 22.24
N GLY A 261 11.18 10.33 23.17
CA GLY A 261 11.62 10.19 24.55
C GLY A 261 13.14 10.28 24.72
N GLY A 262 13.81 11.11 23.92
CA GLY A 262 15.26 11.32 24.01
C GLY A 262 15.71 11.77 25.40
N GLU A 263 14.83 12.44 26.14
CA GLU A 263 15.03 12.84 27.54
C GLU A 263 15.21 11.67 28.52
N PHE A 264 14.87 10.44 28.12
CA PHE A 264 15.09 9.23 28.91
C PHE A 264 16.39 8.50 28.55
N GLY A 265 17.07 8.95 27.50
CA GLY A 265 18.37 8.44 27.10
C GLY A 265 19.48 9.09 27.92
N ASN A 266 20.62 8.41 28.00
CA ASN A 266 21.86 9.01 28.44
C ASN A 266 22.72 9.22 27.20
N GLU A 267 22.89 10.48 26.78
CA GLU A 267 23.68 10.82 25.57
C GLU A 267 25.15 10.39 25.69
N ASP A 268 25.65 10.27 26.92
CA ASP A 268 27.03 9.85 27.20
C ASP A 268 27.22 8.32 27.26
N ASP A 269 26.13 7.54 27.17
CA ASP A 269 26.17 6.08 27.24
C ASP A 269 25.57 5.46 25.98
N GLU A 270 26.44 5.10 25.03
CA GLU A 270 26.05 4.39 23.80
C GLU A 270 25.33 3.05 24.08
N ASN A 271 25.52 2.47 25.27
CA ASN A 271 24.85 1.23 25.70
C ASN A 271 23.54 1.48 26.45
N ALA A 272 23.09 2.75 26.57
CA ALA A 272 21.81 3.05 27.15
C ALA A 272 20.69 2.28 26.44
N THR A 273 19.79 1.68 27.23
CA THR A 273 18.71 0.87 26.67
C THR A 273 17.78 1.76 25.84
N LYS A 274 17.65 1.43 24.56
CA LYS A 274 16.71 2.05 23.62
C LYS A 274 16.01 0.99 22.78
N LEU A 275 14.78 1.29 22.39
CA LEU A 275 13.99 0.46 21.48
C LEU A 275 14.17 0.98 20.06
N GLN A 276 14.41 0.09 19.10
CA GLN A 276 14.75 0.48 17.74
C GLN A 276 13.78 -0.17 16.76
N LEU A 277 13.14 0.63 15.94
CA LEU A 277 12.10 0.23 14.99
C LEU A 277 12.47 0.72 13.59
N THR A 278 11.84 0.13 12.57
CA THR A 278 11.87 0.68 11.21
C THR A 278 10.46 1.01 10.77
N TYR A 279 10.30 2.15 10.12
CA TYR A 279 9.06 2.59 9.52
C TYR A 279 9.17 2.52 7.99
N HIS A 280 8.17 1.90 7.38
CA HIS A 280 8.13 1.70 5.94
C HIS A 280 6.78 2.14 5.39
N LEU A 281 6.77 2.99 4.37
CA LEU A 281 5.56 3.49 3.73
C LEU A 281 5.11 2.59 2.56
N HIS A 282 6.05 1.93 1.88
CA HIS A 282 5.81 1.14 0.67
C HIS A 282 6.07 -0.36 0.87
N TYR A 283 6.30 -0.83 2.10
CA TYR A 283 6.66 -2.22 2.38
C TYR A 283 5.56 -3.22 2.07
N TYR A 284 4.30 -2.81 2.23
CA TYR A 284 3.13 -3.62 1.88
C TYR A 284 2.15 -2.83 1.01
N THR A 285 1.32 -3.55 0.25
CA THR A 285 0.29 -2.93 -0.59
C THR A 285 -0.76 -2.14 0.19
N LEU A 286 -0.84 -2.38 1.51
CA LEU A 286 -1.75 -1.73 2.44
C LEU A 286 -1.19 -0.39 2.96
N GLY A 287 0.08 -0.07 2.72
CA GLY A 287 0.73 1.18 3.11
C GLY A 287 1.73 0.98 4.26
N GLU A 288 1.63 1.86 5.24
CA GLU A 288 2.55 2.01 6.36
C GLU A 288 2.72 0.74 7.19
N HIS A 289 3.95 0.48 7.65
CA HIS A 289 4.27 -0.69 8.45
C HIS A 289 5.49 -0.46 9.33
N PHE A 290 5.42 -0.99 10.56
CA PHE A 290 6.55 -1.01 11.49
C PHE A 290 7.15 -2.40 11.60
N ASN A 291 8.47 -2.49 11.47
CA ASN A 291 9.24 -3.69 11.79
C ASN A 291 10.17 -3.45 12.99
N SER A 292 10.53 -4.53 13.66
CA SER A 292 11.55 -4.54 14.70
C SER A 292 12.94 -4.58 14.05
N VAL A 293 14.00 -4.35 14.83
CA VAL A 293 15.39 -4.58 14.40
C VAL A 293 16.06 -5.62 15.28
N THR A 294 17.16 -6.19 14.80
CA THR A 294 17.97 -7.10 15.62
C THR A 294 19.46 -6.97 15.26
N PRO A 295 20.39 -7.24 16.18
CA PRO A 295 21.82 -7.21 15.88
C PRO A 295 22.21 -8.17 14.75
N ILE A 296 23.21 -7.77 13.97
CA ILE A 296 23.92 -8.67 13.06
C ILE A 296 25.01 -9.38 13.87
N TYR A 297 24.86 -10.68 14.07
CA TYR A 297 25.94 -11.53 14.61
C TYR A 297 26.78 -12.02 13.44
N TYR A 298 28.07 -11.68 13.43
CA TYR A 298 29.09 -12.23 12.53
C TYR A 298 29.79 -13.43 13.16
#